data_AF-A0A3D3QAB7-F1
#
_entry.id   AF-A0A3D3QAB7-F1
#
_cell.length_a   1.000
_cell.length_b   1.000
_cell.length_c   1.000
_cell.angle_alpha   90.00
_cell.angle_beta   90.00
_cell.angle_gamma   90.00
#
_symmetry.space_group_name_H-M   'P 1'
#
loop_
_entity.id
_entity.type
_entity.pdbx_description
1 polymer ?
#
loop_
_entity_poly.entity_id
_entity_poly.type
_entity_poly.pdbx_seq_one_letter_code
_entity_poly.pdbx_strand_id
1 'polypeptide(L)'
;MRTCPTCGSANGDDSAAVCWRCGAALAAPCPSCGEPLPSPNARFCPACGTALADRGRSDRERKLVTVVFADVTGSTGLGERLDPESLKEVMDAYFSAMREELEAEGGTVEKFIG
;
A
#
# COMPACT_ATOMS: atom_id res chain seq x y z
N MET A 1 14.84 -1.40 12.26
CA MET A 1 15.74 -1.18 13.42
C MET A 1 17.00 -0.57 12.87
N ARG A 2 17.30 0.67 13.25
CA ARG A 2 18.26 1.50 12.55
C ARG A 2 19.64 1.46 13.19
N THR A 3 20.65 1.04 12.44
CA THR A 3 22.05 1.02 12.91
C THR A 3 22.68 2.40 12.77
N CYS A 4 23.33 2.88 13.82
CA CYS A 4 24.08 4.13 13.78
C CYS A 4 25.35 3.96 12.94
N PRO A 5 25.57 4.78 11.89
CA PRO A 5 26.78 4.69 11.06
C PRO A 5 28.04 5.15 11.81
N THR A 6 27.90 5.92 12.89
CA THR A 6 29.03 6.45 13.66
C THR A 6 29.54 5.45 14.72
N CYS A 7 28.64 4.82 15.48
CA CYS A 7 29.03 3.97 16.63
C CYS A 7 28.54 2.52 16.54
N GLY A 8 27.84 2.15 15.46
CA GLY A 8 27.33 0.80 15.21
C GLY A 8 26.18 0.35 16.11
N SER A 9 25.70 1.19 17.03
CA SER A 9 24.64 0.79 17.96
C SER A 9 23.28 0.80 17.28
N ALA A 10 22.42 -0.15 17.65
CA ALA A 10 21.07 -0.23 17.13
C ALA A 10 20.13 0.75 17.87
N ASN A 11 19.29 1.44 17.10
CA ASN A 11 18.37 2.48 17.58
C ASN A 11 16.96 2.10 17.15
N GLY A 12 16.09 1.84 18.14
CA GLY A 12 14.64 1.66 18.02
C GLY A 12 14.12 1.15 16.68
N ASP A 13 13.06 1.79 16.19
CA ASP A 13 12.55 1.63 14.84
C ASP A 13 13.27 2.60 13.87
N ASP A 14 12.84 2.59 12.60
CA ASP A 14 13.46 3.41 11.56
C ASP A 14 13.11 4.91 11.67
N SER A 15 12.27 5.29 12.63
CA SER A 15 11.90 6.68 12.93
C SER A 15 12.87 7.37 13.92
N ALA A 16 13.83 6.63 14.51
CA ALA A 16 14.84 7.20 15.38
C ALA A 16 15.62 8.33 14.68
N ALA A 17 15.55 9.54 15.24
CA ALA A 17 16.17 10.74 14.67
C ALA A 17 17.61 10.96 15.15
N VAL A 18 17.95 10.48 16.35
CA VAL A 18 19.24 10.65 17.01
C VAL A 18 19.65 9.33 17.66
N CYS A 19 20.96 9.01 17.65
CA CYS A 19 21.47 7.82 18.31
C CYS A 19 21.44 7.96 19.84
N TRP A 20 20.79 7.04 20.55
CA TRP A 20 20.69 7.07 22.01
C TRP A 20 22.05 6.93 22.72
N ARG A 21 23.03 6.28 22.05
CA ARG A 21 24.35 6.01 22.63
C ARG A 21 25.36 7.14 22.38
N CYS A 22 25.45 7.62 21.14
CA CYS A 22 26.51 8.57 20.75
C CYS A 22 26.00 9.96 20.33
N GLY A 23 24.68 10.17 20.28
CA GLY A 23 24.09 11.46 19.90
C GLY A 23 24.19 11.81 18.40
N ALA A 24 24.73 10.94 17.54
CA ALA A 24 24.78 11.21 16.11
C ALA A 24 23.38 11.33 15.50
N ALA A 25 23.18 12.34 14.64
CA ALA A 25 21.96 12.48 13.87
C ALA A 25 21.78 11.28 12.93
N LEU A 26 20.61 10.67 12.99
CA LEU A 26 20.20 9.57 12.13
C LEU A 26 19.28 10.10 11.01
N ALA A 27 18.44 11.10 11.27
CA ALA A 27 17.65 11.71 10.19
C ALA A 27 18.56 12.41 9.17
N ALA A 28 18.21 12.32 7.88
CA ALA A 28 18.93 13.05 6.84
C ALA A 28 18.77 14.57 7.03
N PRO A 29 19.77 15.39 6.67
CA PRO A 29 19.63 16.84 6.70
C PRO A 29 18.63 17.31 5.63
N CYS A 30 18.09 18.52 5.81
CA CYS A 30 17.24 19.17 4.82
C CYS A 30 18.01 19.35 3.49
N PRO A 31 17.45 18.95 2.34
CA PRO A 31 18.13 19.10 1.05
C PRO A 31 18.25 20.56 0.57
N SER A 32 17.48 21.47 1.17
CA SER A 32 17.45 22.89 0.80
C SER A 32 18.40 23.73 1.66
N CYS A 33 18.38 23.56 2.98
CA CYS A 33 19.15 24.39 3.91
C CYS A 33 20.18 23.64 4.77
N GLY A 34 20.26 22.30 4.69
CA GLY A 34 21.22 21.50 5.44
C GLY A 34 20.86 21.24 6.92
N GLU A 35 19.79 21.84 7.44
CA GLU A 35 19.37 21.66 8.84
C GLU A 35 19.07 20.19 9.16
N PRO A 36 19.61 19.61 10.25
CA PRO A 36 19.25 18.27 10.70
C PRO A 36 17.75 18.16 10.98
N LEU A 37 17.10 17.15 10.40
CA LEU A 37 15.67 16.97 10.58
C LEU A 37 15.36 16.39 11.96
N PRO A 38 14.28 16.85 12.63
CA PRO A 38 13.91 16.35 13.96
C PRO A 38 13.37 14.93 13.92
N SER A 39 12.91 14.46 12.75
CA SER A 39 12.56 13.07 12.51
C SER A 39 12.72 12.71 11.03
N PRO A 40 12.94 11.42 10.71
CA PRO A 40 12.95 10.93 9.33
C PRO A 40 11.62 11.12 8.59
N ASN A 41 10.52 11.30 9.32
CA ASN A 41 9.15 11.47 8.80
C ASN A 41 8.69 12.93 8.83
N ALA A 42 9.58 13.89 9.06
CA ALA A 42 9.25 15.30 9.03
C ALA A 42 8.71 15.68 7.63
N ARG A 43 7.53 16.28 7.57
CA ARG A 43 6.90 16.73 6.31
C ARG A 43 7.45 18.09 5.83
N PHE A 44 7.99 18.89 6.75
CA PHE A 44 8.55 20.21 6.48
C PHE A 44 9.82 20.42 7.28
N CYS A 45 10.75 21.20 6.73
CA CYS A 45 11.90 21.68 7.48
C CYS A 45 11.46 22.76 8.48
N PRO A 46 11.76 22.62 9.78
CA PRO A 46 11.40 23.62 10.78
C PRO A 46 12.18 24.94 10.64
N ALA A 47 13.33 24.93 9.97
CA ALA A 47 14.17 26.11 9.79
C ALA A 47 13.80 26.93 8.53
N CYS A 48 13.62 26.28 7.37
CA CYS A 48 13.40 26.98 6.10
C CYS A 48 12.03 26.76 5.46
N GLY A 49 11.17 25.91 6.05
CA GLY A 49 9.83 25.63 5.53
C GLY A 49 9.78 24.76 4.27
N THR A 50 10.92 24.29 3.74
CA THR A 50 10.93 23.40 2.56
C THR A 50 10.11 22.15 2.85
N ALA A 51 9.15 21.85 1.97
CA ALA A 51 8.40 20.60 2.00
C ALA A 51 9.35 19.43 1.70
N LEU A 52 9.47 18.52 2.66
CA LEU A 52 10.28 17.33 2.55
C LEU A 52 9.34 16.29 1.92
N ALA A 53 9.56 16.00 0.64
CA ALA A 53 8.65 15.19 -0.16
C ALA A 53 8.18 13.96 0.63
N ASP A 54 6.86 13.75 0.61
CA ASP A 54 6.14 12.75 1.38
C ASP A 54 6.64 11.35 0.99
N ARG A 55 7.61 10.81 1.75
CA ARG A 55 8.10 9.43 1.58
C ARG A 55 7.03 8.39 1.96
N GLY A 56 5.84 8.84 2.38
CA GLY A 56 4.65 8.03 2.64
C GLY A 56 3.48 8.34 1.69
N ARG A 57 3.73 8.85 0.48
CA ARG A 57 2.64 9.03 -0.50
C ARG A 57 2.12 7.66 -0.91
N SER A 58 0.86 7.38 -0.58
CA SER A 58 0.08 6.28 -1.16
C SER A 58 0.34 6.23 -2.67
N ASP A 59 0.65 5.06 -3.20
CA ASP A 59 1.04 4.80 -4.59
C ASP A 59 -0.16 4.99 -5.57
N ARG A 60 -0.78 6.16 -5.50
CA ARG A 60 -1.85 6.59 -6.40
C ARG A 60 -1.20 7.10 -7.66
N GLU A 61 -0.98 6.19 -8.58
CA GLU A 61 -0.46 6.47 -9.91
C GLU A 61 -1.56 6.39 -10.97
N ARG A 62 -1.31 7.00 -12.13
CA ARG A 62 -2.15 6.86 -13.33
C ARG A 62 -1.45 5.92 -14.29
N LYS A 63 -2.07 4.79 -14.61
CA LYS A 63 -1.56 3.80 -15.57
C LYS A 63 -2.57 3.57 -16.68
N LEU A 64 -2.09 3.27 -17.89
CA LEU A 64 -2.92 2.74 -18.96
C LEU A 64 -3.21 1.26 -18.62
N VAL A 65 -4.49 0.90 -18.54
CA VAL A 65 -4.93 -0.45 -18.16
C VAL A 65 -6.04 -0.94 -19.07
N THR A 66 -6.16 -2.25 -19.20
CA THR A 66 -7.33 -2.91 -19.78
C THR A 66 -8.23 -3.39 -18.65
N VAL A 67 -9.52 -3.07 -18.71
CA VAL A 67 -10.51 -3.49 -17.71
C VAL A 67 -11.52 -4.40 -18.37
N VAL A 68 -11.75 -5.58 -17.78
CA VAL A 68 -12.76 -6.54 -18.21
C VAL A 68 -13.90 -6.55 -17.20
N PHE A 69 -15.13 -6.48 -17.70
CA PHE A 69 -16.35 -6.69 -16.93
C PHE A 69 -17.06 -7.93 -17.47
N ALA A 70 -17.44 -8.84 -16.58
CA ALA A 70 -18.19 -10.04 -16.89
C ALA A 70 -19.35 -10.19 -15.91
N ASP A 71 -20.48 -10.72 -16.38
CA ASP A 71 -21.69 -10.91 -15.59
C ASP A 71 -22.32 -12.29 -15.88
N VAL A 72 -23.00 -12.84 -14.89
CA VAL A 72 -23.75 -14.09 -15.02
C VAL A 72 -25.15 -13.77 -15.50
N THR A 73 -25.41 -14.07 -16.78
CA THR A 73 -26.74 -13.83 -17.37
C THR A 73 -27.82 -14.62 -16.63
N GLY A 74 -28.91 -13.95 -16.26
CA GLY A 74 -30.05 -14.59 -15.59
C GLY A 74 -29.83 -14.87 -14.09
N SER A 75 -28.79 -14.30 -13.48
CA SER A 75 -28.48 -14.42 -12.06
C SER A 75 -29.65 -14.03 -11.15
N THR A 76 -30.42 -13.00 -11.49
CA THR A 76 -31.61 -12.58 -10.72
C THR A 76 -32.66 -13.69 -10.64
N GLY A 77 -33.03 -14.26 -11.78
CA GLY A 77 -34.00 -15.36 -11.81
C GLY A 77 -33.47 -16.65 -11.18
N LEU A 78 -32.14 -16.81 -11.11
CA LEU A 78 -31.52 -17.89 -10.35
C LEU A 78 -31.68 -17.66 -8.84
N GLY A 79 -31.43 -16.45 -8.36
CA GLY A 79 -31.57 -16.09 -6.95
C GLY A 79 -33.01 -16.07 -6.44
N GLU A 80 -33.99 -15.90 -7.32
CA GLU A 80 -35.41 -16.05 -6.96
C GLU A 80 -35.83 -17.52 -6.77
N ARG A 81 -35.12 -18.47 -7.40
CA ARG A 81 -35.45 -19.90 -7.36
C ARG A 81 -34.68 -20.68 -6.31
N LEU A 82 -33.48 -20.22 -5.99
CA LEU A 82 -32.60 -20.84 -5.00
C LEU A 82 -32.74 -20.15 -3.65
N ASP A 83 -32.55 -20.92 -2.58
CA ASP A 83 -32.27 -20.32 -1.28
C ASP A 83 -30.91 -19.58 -1.31
N PRO A 84 -30.70 -18.62 -0.40
CA PRO A 84 -29.49 -17.80 -0.38
C PRO A 84 -28.19 -18.60 -0.27
N GLU A 85 -28.18 -19.69 0.49
CA GLU A 85 -27.01 -20.55 0.67
C GLU A 85 -26.67 -21.30 -0.62
N SER A 86 -27.66 -21.91 -1.27
CA SER A 86 -27.48 -22.57 -2.57
C SER A 86 -27.05 -21.60 -3.67
N LEU A 87 -27.62 -20.38 -3.70
CA LEU A 87 -27.20 -19.34 -4.64
C LEU A 87 -25.73 -18.97 -4.42
N LYS A 88 -25.33 -18.80 -3.16
CA LYS A 88 -23.96 -18.48 -2.79
C LYS A 88 -22.98 -19.57 -3.25
N GLU A 89 -23.32 -20.84 -3.06
CA GLU A 89 -22.47 -21.95 -3.53
C GLU A 89 -22.24 -21.91 -5.04
N VAL A 90 -23.30 -21.65 -5.83
CA VAL A 90 -23.20 -21.54 -7.29
C VAL A 90 -22.35 -20.34 -7.69
N MET A 91 -22.56 -19.18 -7.07
CA MET A 91 -21.79 -17.96 -7.38
C MET A 91 -20.32 -18.10 -6.97
N ASP A 92 -20.03 -18.70 -5.81
CA ASP A 92 -18.66 -18.95 -5.34
C ASP A 92 -17.90 -19.90 -6.30
N ALA A 93 -18.58 -20.93 -6.82
CA ALA A 93 -18.01 -21.81 -7.84
C ALA A 93 -17.71 -21.05 -9.15
N TYR A 94 -18.64 -20.20 -9.62
CA TYR A 94 -18.44 -19.36 -10.79
C TYR A 94 -17.27 -18.38 -10.62
N PHE A 95 -17.21 -17.67 -9.49
CA PHE A 95 -16.15 -16.70 -9.22
C PHE A 95 -14.77 -17.35 -9.09
N SER A 96 -14.71 -18.56 -8.53
CA SER A 96 -13.46 -19.32 -8.42
C SER A 96 -12.94 -19.70 -9.81
N ALA A 97 -13.79 -20.29 -10.66
CA ALA A 97 -13.41 -20.65 -12.03
C ALA A 97 -12.99 -19.43 -12.86
N MET A 98 -13.74 -18.32 -12.77
CA MET A 98 -13.38 -17.08 -13.48
C MET A 98 -12.05 -16.49 -12.99
N ARG A 99 -11.77 -16.53 -11.68
CA ARG A 99 -10.50 -16.03 -11.14
C ARG A 99 -9.32 -16.83 -11.68
N GLU A 100 -9.41 -18.15 -11.64
CA GLU A 100 -8.34 -19.04 -12.11
C GLU A 100 -7.96 -18.73 -13.56
N GLU A 101 -8.94 -18.61 -14.45
CA GLU A 101 -8.71 -18.27 -15.87
C GLU A 101 -8.13 -16.86 -16.05
N LEU A 102 -8.65 -15.85 -15.33
CA LEU A 102 -8.14 -14.47 -15.43
C LEU A 102 -6.71 -14.32 -14.93
N GLU A 103 -6.37 -14.99 -13.82
CA GLU A 103 -5.02 -14.97 -13.24
C GLU A 103 -4.03 -15.76 -14.09
N ALA A 104 -4.45 -16.86 -14.72
CA ALA A 104 -3.62 -17.62 -15.65
C ALA A 104 -3.15 -16.79 -16.86
N GLU A 105 -3.98 -15.86 -17.32
CA GLU A 105 -3.67 -14.91 -18.41
C GLU A 105 -2.96 -13.63 -17.91
N GLY A 106 -2.55 -13.59 -16.64
CA GLY A 106 -1.82 -12.45 -16.04
C GLY A 106 -2.72 -11.26 -15.65
N GLY A 107 -4.04 -11.46 -15.61
CA GLY A 107 -4.99 -10.50 -15.07
C GLY A 107 -4.94 -10.42 -13.54
N THR A 108 -5.63 -9.42 -12.98
CA THR A 108 -5.84 -9.29 -11.53
C THR A 108 -7.30 -9.01 -11.27
N VAL A 109 -7.91 -9.79 -10.37
CA VAL A 109 -9.31 -9.61 -9.98
C VAL A 109 -9.39 -8.57 -8.86
N GLU A 110 -9.92 -7.40 -9.17
CA GLU A 110 -10.05 -6.31 -8.19
C GLU A 110 -11.23 -6.53 -7.23
N LYS A 111 -12.39 -6.93 -7.76
CA LYS A 111 -13.61 -7.17 -6.95
C LYS A 111 -14.63 -8.00 -7.70
N PHE A 112 -15.45 -8.72 -6.94
CA PHE A 112 -16.72 -9.26 -7.40
C PHE A 112 -17.85 -8.33 -6.94
N ILE A 113 -18.84 -8.11 -7.79
CA ILE A 113 -20.00 -7.27 -7.51
C ILE A 113 -21.25 -8.10 -7.81
N GLY A 114 -22.02 -8.40 -6.76
CA GLY A 114 -23.20 -9.27 -6.82
C GLY A 114 -23.55 -9.76 -5.43
#